data_AF-F1LE64-F1
#
_entry.id   AF-F1LE64-F1
#
_cell.length_a   1.000
_cell.length_b   1.000
_cell.length_c   1.000
_cell.angle_alpha   90.00
_cell.angle_beta   90.00
_cell.angle_gamma   90.00
#
_symmetry.space_group_name_H-M   'P 1'
#
loop_
_entity.id
_entity.type
_entity.pdbx_description
1 polymer ?
#
loop_
_entity_poly.entity_id
_entity_poly.type
_entity_poly.pdbx_seq_one_letter_code
_entity_poly.pdbx_strand_id
1 'polypeptide(L)'
;MFRTFSMTDVDEMSKSSLRNALFFVALGLIQGTSAFICTSLYGTAGERLTMRLRMSVFRSLLRQEVAYFDDNRHSATKLTTRMATDAPNVKYQRLTSMASIVQGCISLISGLVISFLFGWQMSLVTLSVFVVLLGLQIFSLIELFM
;
A
#
# COMPACT_ATOMS: atom_id res chain seq x y z
N MET A 1 3.83 -14.28 -26.40
CA MET A 1 4.16 -15.34 -25.43
C MET A 1 3.61 -16.70 -25.84
N PHE A 2 2.30 -16.90 -26.01
CA PHE A 2 1.72 -18.21 -26.44
C PHE A 2 2.04 -18.65 -27.88
N ARG A 3 2.37 -17.72 -28.80
CA ARG A 3 2.81 -18.07 -30.16
C ARG A 3 4.17 -18.78 -30.22
N THR A 4 4.99 -18.70 -29.16
CA THR A 4 6.31 -19.33 -29.14
C THR A 4 6.21 -20.86 -29.03
N PHE A 5 5.14 -21.38 -28.41
CA PHE A 5 4.92 -22.82 -28.26
C PHE A 5 4.22 -23.47 -29.46
N SER A 6 3.82 -22.70 -30.49
CA SER A 6 3.16 -23.24 -31.69
C SER A 6 4.08 -23.30 -32.91
N MET A 7 5.39 -23.04 -32.77
CA MET A 7 6.35 -23.13 -33.87
C MET A 7 7.09 -24.47 -33.78
N THR A 8 7.09 -25.21 -34.88
CA THR A 8 7.54 -26.61 -35.00
C THR A 8 9.07 -26.75 -35.00
N ASP A 9 9.84 -25.64 -35.04
CA ASP A 9 11.30 -25.62 -35.13
C ASP A 9 12.00 -25.37 -33.77
N VAL A 10 12.88 -26.28 -33.38
CA VAL A 10 13.47 -26.36 -32.01
C VAL A 10 14.43 -25.19 -31.72
N ASP A 11 15.08 -24.66 -32.75
CA ASP A 11 16.09 -23.61 -32.62
C ASP A 11 15.48 -22.20 -32.49
N GLU A 12 14.36 -21.95 -33.19
CA GLU A 12 13.58 -20.71 -33.07
C GLU A 12 12.79 -20.63 -31.75
N MET A 13 12.35 -21.78 -31.23
CA MET A 13 11.69 -21.87 -29.93
C MET A 13 12.65 -21.55 -28.78
N SER A 14 13.91 -22.00 -28.87
CA SER A 14 14.95 -21.73 -27.86
C SER A 14 15.32 -20.25 -27.79
N LYS A 15 15.54 -19.59 -28.95
CA LYS A 15 15.81 -18.14 -29.00
C LYS A 15 14.66 -17.29 -28.48
N SER A 16 13.42 -17.65 -28.82
CA SER A 16 12.23 -16.91 -28.37
C SER A 16 11.93 -17.13 -26.88
N SER A 17 12.24 -18.31 -26.34
CA SER A 17 12.14 -18.60 -24.91
C SER A 17 13.20 -17.87 -24.10
N LEU A 18 14.44 -17.81 -24.60
CA LEU A 18 15.53 -17.02 -23.99
C LEU A 18 15.18 -15.53 -23.94
N ARG A 19 14.60 -14.98 -25.02
CA ARG A 19 14.14 -13.59 -25.06
C ARG A 19 13.04 -13.31 -24.02
N ASN A 20 12.06 -14.21 -23.87
CA ASN A 20 11.01 -14.07 -22.86
C ASN A 20 11.59 -14.19 -21.44
N ALA A 21 12.50 -15.14 -21.20
CA ALA A 21 13.18 -15.29 -19.92
C ALA A 21 13.95 -14.01 -19.53
N LEU A 22 14.63 -13.37 -20.48
CA LEU A 22 15.32 -12.10 -20.27
C LEU A 22 14.37 -10.97 -19.88
N PHE A 23 13.17 -10.91 -20.50
CA PHE A 23 12.13 -9.96 -20.08
C PHE A 23 11.62 -10.21 -18.67
N PHE A 24 11.42 -11.46 -18.25
CA PHE A 24 11.02 -11.79 -16.87
C PHE A 24 12.09 -11.39 -15.85
N VAL A 25 13.36 -11.63 -16.14
CA VAL A 25 14.47 -11.21 -15.27
C VAL A 25 14.51 -9.69 -15.15
N ALA A 26 14.39 -8.96 -16.27
CA ALA A 26 14.36 -7.50 -16.26
C ALA A 26 13.17 -6.95 -15.45
N LEU A 27 11.97 -7.49 -15.64
CA LEU A 27 10.79 -7.11 -14.87
C LEU A 27 10.97 -7.41 -13.37
N GLY A 28 11.57 -8.54 -13.02
CA GLY A 28 11.87 -8.90 -11.63
C GLY A 28 12.82 -7.90 -10.97
N LEU A 29 13.87 -7.47 -11.67
CA LEU A 29 14.81 -6.46 -11.17
C LEU A 29 14.13 -5.10 -10.98
N ILE A 30 13.29 -4.68 -11.93
CA ILE A 30 12.53 -3.42 -11.83
C ILE A 30 11.54 -3.47 -10.66
N GLN A 31 10.80 -4.57 -10.52
CA GLN A 31 9.85 -4.76 -9.43
C GLN A 31 10.55 -4.77 -8.07
N GLY A 32 11.68 -5.47 -7.96
CA GLY A 32 12.45 -5.56 -6.72
C GLY A 32 13.03 -4.21 -6.30
N THR A 33 13.65 -3.49 -7.24
CA THR A 33 14.18 -2.14 -6.96
C THR A 33 13.08 -1.15 -6.61
N SER A 34 11.97 -1.15 -7.34
CA SER A 34 10.82 -0.30 -7.05
C SER A 34 10.22 -0.59 -5.66
N ALA A 35 10.06 -1.87 -5.30
CA ALA A 35 9.53 -2.24 -3.98
C ALA A 35 10.45 -1.79 -2.85
N PHE A 36 11.76 -1.92 -3.03
CA PHE A 36 12.75 -1.46 -2.05
C PHE A 36 12.69 0.06 -1.85
N ILE A 37 12.62 0.83 -2.94
CA ILE A 37 12.50 2.29 -2.89
C ILE A 37 11.19 2.71 -2.22
N CYS A 38 10.06 2.14 -2.64
CA CYS A 38 8.75 2.44 -2.05
C CYS A 38 8.74 2.18 -0.55
N THR A 39 9.23 1.02 -0.12
CA THR A 39 9.26 0.65 1.31
C THR A 39 10.12 1.62 2.12
N SER A 40 11.27 2.03 1.58
CA SER A 40 12.16 3.01 2.22
C SER A 40 11.52 4.40 2.34
N LEU A 41 10.82 4.84 1.28
CA LEU A 41 10.10 6.12 1.27
C LEU A 41 8.93 6.12 2.25
N TYR A 42 8.14 5.04 2.29
CA TYR A 42 7.06 4.87 3.25
C TYR A 42 7.60 4.81 4.68
N GLY A 43 8.73 4.14 4.93
CA GLY A 43 9.40 4.16 6.23
C GLY A 43 9.80 5.57 6.65
N THR A 44 10.41 6.34 5.75
CA THR A 44 10.88 7.71 6.05
C THR A 44 9.71 8.68 6.27
N ALA A 45 8.69 8.67 5.41
CA ALA A 45 7.45 9.44 5.63
C ALA A 45 6.75 8.99 6.92
N GLY A 46 6.79 7.68 7.12
CA GLY A 46 6.42 6.90 8.29
C GLY A 46 7.31 7.13 9.51
N GLU A 47 8.28 8.03 9.47
CA GLU A 47 9.00 8.54 10.65
C GLU A 47 8.69 10.03 10.86
N ARG A 48 8.79 10.82 9.78
CA ARG A 48 8.50 12.28 9.78
C ARG A 48 7.13 12.63 10.36
N LEU A 49 6.10 11.88 10.00
CA LEU A 49 4.75 12.10 10.51
C LEU A 49 4.62 11.82 12.04
N THR A 50 5.47 10.98 12.64
CA THR A 50 5.48 10.64 14.08
C THR A 50 6.11 11.80 14.80
N MET A 51 7.23 12.28 14.26
CA MET A 51 7.94 13.43 14.78
C MET A 51 7.03 14.66 14.83
N ARG A 52 6.27 14.92 13.75
CA ARG A 52 5.29 16.03 13.70
C ARG A 52 4.15 15.85 14.70
N LEU A 53 3.55 14.66 14.78
CA LEU A 53 2.51 14.36 15.76
C LEU A 53 3.02 14.58 17.19
N ARG A 54 4.19 14.05 17.53
CA ARG A 54 4.81 14.19 18.84
C ARG A 54 5.05 15.65 19.21
N MET A 55 5.58 16.45 18.29
CA MET A 55 5.78 17.89 18.51
C MET A 55 4.46 18.66 18.70
N SER A 56 3.47 18.41 17.85
CA SER A 56 2.17 19.08 17.93
C SER A 56 1.49 18.78 19.26
N VAL A 57 1.53 17.53 19.68
CA VAL A 57 0.90 17.06 20.91
C VAL A 57 1.62 17.60 22.15
N PHE A 58 2.96 17.61 22.14
CA PHE A 58 3.76 18.22 23.22
C PHE A 58 3.48 19.72 23.35
N ARG A 59 3.32 20.43 22.23
CA ARG A 59 2.96 21.85 22.24
C ARG A 59 1.57 22.10 22.83
N SER A 60 0.60 21.23 22.56
CA SER A 60 -0.73 21.32 23.16
C SER A 60 -0.71 21.04 24.67
N LEU A 61 0.08 20.06 25.11
CA LEU A 61 0.28 19.77 26.53
C LEU A 61 0.83 20.97 27.31
N LEU A 62 1.81 21.69 26.76
CA LEU A 62 2.40 22.87 27.40
C LEU A 62 1.43 24.04 27.54
N ARG A 63 0.32 24.05 26.79
CA ARG A 63 -0.73 25.09 26.88
C ARG A 63 -1.83 24.73 27.88
N GLN A 64 -1.78 23.56 28.49
CA GLN A 64 -2.83 23.06 29.38
C GLN A 64 -2.63 23.55 30.81
N GLU A 65 -3.74 23.79 31.52
CA GLU A 65 -3.74 24.39 32.85
C GLU A 65 -3.11 23.48 33.91
N VAL A 66 -2.45 24.05 34.92
CA VAL A 66 -1.74 23.27 35.96
C VAL A 66 -2.69 22.32 36.72
N ALA A 67 -3.95 22.73 36.93
CA ALA A 67 -4.97 21.90 37.57
C ALA A 67 -5.29 20.60 36.80
N TYR A 68 -5.04 20.57 35.48
CA TYR A 68 -5.19 19.35 34.67
C TYR A 68 -4.16 18.27 35.03
N PHE A 69 -2.96 18.68 35.48
CA PHE A 69 -1.88 17.76 35.84
C PHE A 69 -1.97 17.24 37.29
N ASP A 70 -2.85 17.83 38.11
CA ASP A 70 -3.03 17.49 39.52
C ASP A 70 -3.89 16.22 39.71
N ASP A 71 -4.64 15.82 38.69
CA ASP A 71 -5.38 14.56 38.67
C ASP A 71 -4.43 13.37 38.44
N ASN A 72 -4.47 12.37 39.32
CA ASN A 72 -3.60 11.18 39.28
C ASN A 72 -3.83 10.30 38.02
N ARG A 73 -4.94 10.54 37.30
CA ARG A 73 -5.23 9.98 35.97
C ARG A 73 -4.50 10.70 34.82
N HIS A 74 -4.17 11.99 34.99
CA HIS A 74 -3.59 12.87 33.98
C HIS A 74 -2.14 13.29 34.29
N SER A 75 -1.45 12.55 35.16
CA SER A 75 -0.03 12.75 35.43
C SER A 75 0.78 12.83 34.13
N ALA A 76 1.66 13.85 34.04
CA ALA A 76 2.48 14.14 32.86
C ALA A 76 3.23 12.91 32.31
N THR A 77 3.67 12.02 33.21
CA THR A 77 4.35 10.77 32.85
C THR A 77 3.42 9.80 32.14
N LYS A 78 2.17 9.62 32.61
CA LYS A 78 1.19 8.73 31.98
C LYS A 78 0.73 9.24 30.62
N LEU A 79 0.54 10.56 30.46
CA LEU A 79 0.20 11.15 29.16
C LEU A 79 1.36 11.00 28.16
N THR A 80 2.60 11.22 28.60
CA THR A 80 3.77 11.07 27.72
C THR A 80 3.94 9.63 27.26
N THR A 81 3.74 8.64 28.15
CA THR A 81 3.77 7.22 27.78
C THR A 81 2.63 6.85 26.84
N ARG A 82 1.39 7.28 27.13
CA ARG A 82 0.25 7.03 26.23
C ARG A 82 0.45 7.66 24.85
N MET A 83 0.96 8.88 24.77
CA MET A 83 1.30 9.50 23.50
C MET A 83 2.42 8.77 22.76
N ALA A 84 3.41 8.25 23.48
CA ALA A 84 4.48 7.46 22.89
C ALA A 84 3.99 6.13 22.33
N THR A 85 2.95 5.52 22.91
CA THR A 85 2.33 4.28 22.39
C THR A 85 1.24 4.52 21.35
N ASP A 86 0.40 5.54 21.52
CA ASP A 86 -0.74 5.80 20.64
C ASP A 86 -0.31 6.49 19.33
N ALA A 87 0.69 7.38 19.38
CA ALA A 87 1.21 8.05 18.18
C ALA A 87 1.77 7.09 17.11
N PRO A 88 2.62 6.10 17.43
CA PRO A 88 3.10 5.15 16.43
C PRO A 88 1.99 4.18 16.00
N ASN A 89 1.09 3.76 16.87
CA ASN A 89 0.04 2.79 16.52
C ASN A 89 -0.98 3.39 15.53
N VAL A 90 -1.47 4.59 15.84
CA VAL A 90 -2.39 5.34 14.97
C VAL A 90 -1.74 5.69 13.63
N LYS A 91 -0.44 5.95 13.65
CA LYS A 91 0.31 6.25 12.45
C LYS A 91 0.53 5.01 11.58
N TYR A 92 0.93 3.90 12.18
CA TYR A 92 1.14 2.65 11.46
C TYR A 92 -0.15 2.21 10.77
N GLN A 93 -1.28 2.27 11.49
CA GLN A 93 -2.58 1.92 10.94
C GLN A 93 -2.99 2.85 9.79
N ARG A 94 -2.89 4.18 9.97
CA ARG A 94 -3.21 5.14 8.90
C ARG A 94 -2.31 5.02 7.69
N LEU A 95 -1.00 4.85 7.90
CA LEU A 95 -0.02 4.82 6.82
C LEU A 95 -0.16 3.54 5.98
N THR A 96 -0.37 2.40 6.63
CA THR A 96 -0.54 1.11 5.95
C THR A 96 -1.83 1.10 5.13
N SER A 97 -2.94 1.60 5.68
CA SER A 97 -4.19 1.73 4.93
C SER A 97 -4.08 2.69 3.75
N MET A 98 -3.41 3.84 3.91
CA MET A 98 -3.17 4.78 2.81
C MET A 98 -2.33 4.15 1.69
N ALA A 99 -1.28 3.39 2.04
CA ALA A 99 -0.46 2.68 1.06
C ALA A 99 -1.30 1.64 0.28
N SER A 100 -2.15 0.88 0.97
CA SER A 100 -3.05 -0.10 0.32
C SER A 100 -4.06 0.56 -0.62
N ILE A 101 -4.62 1.71 -0.26
CA ILE A 101 -5.55 2.46 -1.12
C ILE A 101 -4.83 2.94 -2.39
N VAL A 102 -3.64 3.53 -2.24
CA VAL A 102 -2.84 4.01 -3.38
C VAL A 102 -2.46 2.85 -4.30
N GLN A 103 -2.04 1.71 -3.74
CA GLN A 103 -1.75 0.51 -4.51
C GLN A 103 -2.99 -0.02 -5.25
N GLY A 104 -4.15 -0.01 -4.59
CA GLY A 104 -5.44 -0.35 -5.19
C GLY A 104 -5.79 0.56 -6.38
N CYS A 105 -5.62 1.89 -6.23
CA CYS A 105 -5.84 2.85 -7.31
C CYS A 105 -4.89 2.63 -8.49
N ILE A 106 -3.60 2.38 -8.24
CA ILE A 106 -2.63 2.11 -9.30
C ILE A 106 -2.97 0.82 -10.05
N SER A 107 -3.37 -0.23 -9.32
CA SER A 107 -3.79 -1.51 -9.89
C SER A 107 -5.08 -1.37 -10.72
N LEU A 108 -6.02 -0.53 -10.26
CA LEU A 108 -7.22 -0.16 -11.01
C LEU A 108 -6.87 0.47 -12.35
N ILE A 109 -6.01 1.48 -12.32
CA ILE A 109 -5.62 2.25 -13.50
C ILE A 109 -4.86 1.36 -14.48
N SER A 110 -3.89 0.58 -14.00
CA SER A 110 -3.11 -0.31 -14.86
C SER A 110 -3.98 -1.42 -15.47
N GLY A 111 -4.89 -2.00 -14.69
CA GLY A 111 -5.87 -2.98 -15.18
C GLY A 111 -6.78 -2.39 -16.26
N LEU A 112 -7.34 -1.20 -16.04
CA LEU A 112 -8.16 -0.49 -17.03
C LEU A 112 -7.38 -0.25 -18.34
N VAL A 113 -6.16 0.25 -18.26
CA VAL A 113 -5.31 0.51 -19.43
C VAL A 113 -5.06 -0.77 -20.22
N ILE A 114 -4.70 -1.87 -19.55
CA ILE A 114 -4.44 -3.16 -20.21
C ILE A 114 -5.72 -3.70 -20.86
N SER A 115 -6.86 -3.60 -20.18
CA SER A 115 -8.13 -4.12 -20.70
C SER A 115 -8.66 -3.31 -21.88
N PHE A 116 -8.44 -2.00 -21.93
CA PHE A 116 -8.75 -1.18 -23.12
C PHE A 116 -7.90 -1.55 -24.34
N LEU A 117 -6.64 -1.97 -24.14
CA LEU A 117 -5.76 -2.40 -25.23
C LEU A 117 -6.21 -3.72 -25.88
N PHE A 118 -6.86 -4.61 -25.13
CA PHE A 118 -7.34 -5.91 -25.65
C PHE A 118 -8.73 -5.85 -26.30
N GLY A 119 -9.44 -4.72 -26.18
CA GLY A 119 -10.75 -4.49 -26.80
C GLY A 119 -11.90 -4.33 -25.81
N TRP A 120 -13.02 -3.82 -26.30
CA TRP A 120 -14.14 -3.37 -25.45
C TRP A 120 -14.80 -4.50 -24.63
N GLN A 121 -14.77 -5.74 -25.14
CA GLN A 121 -15.35 -6.90 -24.47
C GLN A 121 -14.54 -7.35 -23.24
N MET A 122 -13.20 -7.26 -23.30
CA MET A 122 -12.33 -7.65 -22.17
C MET A 122 -12.38 -6.61 -21.04
N SER A 123 -12.60 -5.33 -21.39
CA SER A 123 -12.80 -4.25 -20.43
C SER A 123 -14.04 -4.44 -19.57
N LEU A 124 -15.19 -4.81 -20.17
CA LEU A 124 -16.44 -5.07 -19.45
C LEU A 124 -16.30 -6.20 -18.42
N VAL A 125 -15.66 -7.31 -18.80
CA VAL A 125 -15.44 -8.45 -17.89
C VAL A 125 -14.52 -8.06 -16.73
N THR A 126 -13.44 -7.34 -17.02
CA THR A 126 -12.50 -6.89 -15.97
C THR A 126 -13.19 -5.96 -14.98
N LEU A 127 -14.04 -5.05 -15.47
CA LEU A 127 -14.77 -4.09 -14.63
C LEU A 127 -15.80 -4.79 -13.73
N SER A 128 -16.53 -5.78 -14.24
CA SER A 128 -17.45 -6.60 -13.42
C SER A 128 -16.72 -7.35 -12.30
N VAL A 129 -15.58 -7.98 -12.60
CA VAL A 129 -14.79 -8.69 -11.58
C VAL A 129 -14.24 -7.72 -10.54
N PHE A 130 -13.83 -6.53 -10.96
CA PHE A 130 -13.30 -5.51 -10.06
C PHE A 130 -14.36 -5.02 -9.05
N VAL A 131 -15.59 -4.78 -9.52
CA VAL A 131 -16.71 -4.37 -8.66
C VAL A 131 -17.07 -5.44 -7.63
N VAL A 132 -17.09 -6.71 -8.03
CA VAL A 132 -17.39 -7.83 -7.12
C VAL A 132 -16.31 -7.96 -6.03
N LEU A 133 -15.02 -7.86 -6.39
CA LEU A 133 -13.93 -7.93 -5.42
C LEU A 133 -13.94 -6.78 -4.42
N LEU A 134 -14.20 -5.55 -4.87
CA LEU A 134 -14.33 -4.40 -3.96
C LEU A 134 -15.52 -4.57 -3.01
N GLY A 135 -16.64 -5.09 -3.50
CA GLY A 135 -17.81 -5.40 -2.68
C GLY A 135 -17.50 -6.39 -1.55
N LEU A 136 -16.75 -7.46 -1.86
CA LEU A 136 -16.31 -8.44 -0.87
C LEU A 136 -15.34 -7.86 0.16
N GLN A 137 -14.40 -7.01 -0.29
CA GLN A 137 -13.43 -6.37 0.61
C GLN A 137 -14.13 -5.44 1.62
N ILE A 138 -15.13 -4.68 1.14
CA ILE A 138 -15.93 -3.78 1.98
C ILE A 138 -16.80 -4.58 2.96
N PHE A 139 -17.42 -5.67 2.50
CA PHE A 139 -18.22 -6.56 3.34
C PHE A 139 -17.39 -7.16 4.49
N SER A 140 -16.19 -7.68 4.18
CA SER A 140 -15.27 -8.21 5.19
C SER A 140 -14.80 -7.14 6.19
N LEU A 141 -14.63 -5.88 5.75
CA LEU A 141 -14.26 -4.76 6.61
C LEU A 141 -15.42 -4.35 7.55
N ILE A 142 -16.66 -4.43 7.07
CA ILE A 142 -17.86 -4.22 7.89
C ILE A 142 -17.97 -5.26 9.01
N GLU A 143 -17.73 -6.55 8.72
CA GLU A 143 -17.78 -7.61 9.74
C GLU A 143 -16.67 -7.47 10.79
N LEU A 144 -15.50 -6.97 10.42
CA LEU A 144 -14.41 -6.75 11.37
C LEU A 144 -14.70 -5.61 12.37
N PHE A 145 -15.63 -4.72 12.04
CA PHE A 145 -15.95 -3.54 12.85
C PHE A 145 -17.24 -3.70 13.68
N MET A 146 -18.04 -4.73 13.42
CA MET A 146 -19.22 -5.12 14.21
C MET A 146 -18.83 -6.06 15.34
#